data_AF-R6XTY4-F1
#
_entry.id   AF-R6XTY4-F1
#
_cell.length_a   1.000
_cell.length_b   1.000
_cell.length_c   1.000
_cell.angle_alpha   90.00
_cell.angle_beta   90.00
_cell.angle_gamma   90.00
#
_symmetry.space_group_name_H-M   'P 1'
#
loop_
_entity.id
_entity.type
_entity.pdbx_description
1 polymer ?
#
loop_
_entity_poly.entity_id
_entity_poly.type
_entity_poly.pdbx_seq_one_letter_code
_entity_poly.pdbx_strand_id
1 'polypeptide(L)' 'MNEEKIHNDELYLPFDESIVEEQTKCLEKLYDYNAISPLEKSKHEYLLKNMFAEIGEGCYI' A
#
# COMPACT_ATOMS: atom_id res chain seq x y z
N MET A 1 17.08 -10.14 1.26
CA MET A 1 18.20 -9.76 0.37
C MET A 1 17.83 -8.60 -0.56
N ASN A 2 16.69 -8.59 -1.26
CA ASN A 2 16.33 -7.40 -2.05
C ASN A 2 15.81 -6.23 -1.21
N GLU A 3 15.09 -6.47 -0.11
CA GLU A 3 14.67 -5.38 0.79
C GLU A 3 15.87 -4.57 1.30
N GLU A 4 16.92 -5.22 1.79
CA GLU A 4 18.15 -4.54 2.22
C GLU A 4 18.80 -3.74 1.08
N LYS A 5 18.81 -4.27 -0.15
CA LYS A 5 19.33 -3.55 -1.32
C LYS A 5 18.51 -2.30 -1.63
N ILE A 6 17.18 -2.39 -1.56
CA ILE A 6 16.27 -1.25 -1.75
C ILE A 6 16.55 -0.19 -0.67
N HIS A 7 16.68 -0.59 0.59
CA HIS A 7 16.94 0.33 1.70
C HIS A 7 18.35 0.94 1.69
N ASN A 8 19.31 0.31 1.01
CA ASN A 8 20.68 0.78 0.87
C ASN A 8 20.96 1.48 -0.48
N ASP A 9 19.92 1.79 -1.26
CA ASP A 9 20.04 2.39 -2.60
C ASP A 9 20.92 1.59 -3.59
N GLU A 10 21.00 0.26 -3.40
CA GLU A 10 21.77 -0.64 -4.27
C GLU A 10 20.93 -1.12 -5.46
N LEU A 11 21.59 -1.60 -6.51
CA LEU A 11 20.91 -2.24 -7.64
C LEU A 11 20.20 -3.53 -7.18
N TYR A 12 18.87 -3.57 -7.37
CA TYR A 12 18.02 -4.73 -7.07
C TYR A 12 17.19 -5.12 -8.29
N LEU A 13 16.57 -6.30 -8.24
CA LEU A 13 15.63 -6.77 -9.26
C LEU A 13 14.20 -6.42 -8.84
N PRO A 14 13.51 -5.46 -9.49
CA PRO A 14 12.17 -5.02 -9.04
C PRO A 14 11.07 -6.08 -9.19
N PHE A 15 11.30 -7.08 -10.04
CA PHE A 15 10.38 -8.19 -10.29
C PHE A 15 10.75 -9.46 -9.51
N ASP A 16 11.58 -9.34 -8.48
CA ASP A 16 11.82 -10.43 -7.56
C ASP A 16 10.51 -10.88 -6.92
N GLU A 17 10.32 -12.19 -6.80
CA GLU A 17 9.06 -12.80 -6.36
C GLU A 17 8.59 -12.28 -5.01
N SER A 18 9.50 -12.08 -4.06
CA SER A 18 9.17 -11.57 -2.72
C SER A 18 8.65 -10.12 -2.74
N ILE A 19 9.23 -9.27 -3.59
CA ILE A 19 8.78 -7.89 -3.78
C ILE A 19 7.40 -7.88 -4.44
N VAL A 20 7.24 -8.66 -5.51
CA VAL A 20 5.98 -8.72 -6.27
C VAL A 20 4.85 -9.22 -5.39
N GLU A 21 5.10 -10.23 -4.55
CA GLU A 21 4.11 -10.76 -3.61
C GLU A 21 3.62 -9.67 -2.64
N GLU A 22 4.55 -8.91 -2.04
CA GLU A 22 4.19 -7.85 -1.08
C GLU A 22 3.48 -6.67 -1.77
N GLN A 23 3.97 -6.25 -2.95
CA GLN A 23 3.30 -5.24 -3.77
C GLN A 23 1.87 -5.66 -4.15
N THR A 24 1.66 -6.93 -4.46
CA THR A 24 0.34 -7.46 -4.81
C THR A 24 -0.64 -7.36 -3.64
N LYS A 25 -0.19 -7.64 -2.41
CA LYS A 25 -1.02 -7.45 -1.19
C LYS A 25 -1.39 -5.97 -0.98
N CYS A 26 -0.47 -5.05 -1.25
CA CYS A 26 -0.76 -3.61 -1.20
C CYS A 26 -1.76 -3.17 -2.30
N LEU A 27 -1.64 -3.74 -3.51
CA LEU A 27 -2.58 -3.47 -4.61
C LEU A 27 -4.00 -3.97 -4.29
N GLU A 28 -4.14 -5.09 -3.57
CA GLU A 28 -5.45 -5.58 -3.13
C GLU A 28 -6.14 -4.58 -2.19
N LYS A 29 -5.40 -4.01 -1.22
CA LYS A 29 -5.94 -2.95 -0.34
C LYS A 29 -6.35 -1.71 -1.13
N LEU A 30 -5.56 -1.33 -2.14
CA LEU A 30 -5.87 -0.22 -3.03
C LEU A 30 -7.12 -0.49 -3.87
N TYR A 31 -7.29 -1.72 -4.35
CA TYR A 31 -8.49 -2.14 -5.07
C TYR A 31 -9.74 -1.97 -4.20
N ASP A 32 -9.71 -2.47 -2.97
CA ASP A 32 -10.80 -2.33 -2.01
C ASP A 32 -11.17 -0.87 -1.76
N TYR A 33 -10.16 -0.01 -1.57
CA TYR A 33 -10.37 1.43 -1.38
C TYR A 33 -11.01 2.10 -2.60
N ASN A 34 -10.51 1.81 -3.80
CA ASN A 34 -11.02 2.39 -5.05
C ASN A 34 -12.44 1.92 -5.39
N ALA A 35 -12.88 0.79 -4.85
CA ALA A 35 -14.22 0.25 -5.04
C ALA A 35 -15.28 0.86 -4.09
N ILE A 36 -14.89 1.72 -3.15
CA ILE A 36 -15.78 2.31 -2.14
C ILE A 36 -16.71 3.35 -2.78
N SER A 37 -17.99 3.33 -2.39
CA SER A 37 -18.92 4.40 -2.72
C SER A 37 -18.54 5.71 -2.01
N PRO A 38 -18.61 6.89 -2.67
CA PRO A 38 -18.31 8.17 -2.03
C PRO A 38 -19.18 8.51 -0.80
N LEU A 39 -20.31 7.80 -0.63
CA LEU A 39 -21.21 7.98 0.51
C LEU A 39 -20.77 7.18 1.76
N GLU A 40 -19.87 6.20 1.62
CA GLU A 40 -19.38 5.35 2.70
C GLU A 40 -18.13 5.93 3.38
N LYS A 41 -18.22 7.18 3.85
CA LYS A 41 -17.07 7.95 4.37
C LYS A 41 -16.25 7.24 5.46
N SER A 42 -16.92 6.57 6.40
CA SER A 42 -16.26 5.85 7.48
C SER A 42 -15.48 4.63 6.98
N LYS A 43 -15.98 3.93 5.95
CA LYS A 43 -15.30 2.80 5.32
C LYS A 43 -14.11 3.28 4.49
N HIS A 44 -14.26 4.41 3.80
CA HIS A 44 -13.18 5.08 3.08
C HIS A 44 -12.02 5.44 4.02
N GLU A 45 -12.30 6.08 5.15
CA GLU A 45 -11.28 6.44 6.16
C GLU A 45 -10.59 5.19 6.76
N TYR A 46 -11.36 4.15 7.05
CA TYR A 46 -10.83 2.89 7.55
C TYR A 46 -9.87 2.24 6.55
N LEU A 47 -10.27 2.10 5.28
CA LEU A 47 -9.41 1.49 4.27
C LEU A 47 -8.17 2.33 3.97
N LEU A 48 -8.31 3.66 3.93
CA LEU A 48 -7.19 4.58 3.79
C LEU A 48 -6.13 4.34 4.88
N LYS A 49 -6.57 4.21 6.14
CA LYS A 49 -5.67 3.89 7.27
C LYS A 49 -5.00 2.53 7.16
N ASN A 50 -5.63 1.54 6.53
CA ASN A 50 -5.07 0.20 6.36
C ASN A 50 -4.11 0.05 5.17
N MET A 51 -4.16 0.99 4.21
CA MET A 51 -3.29 0.98 3.02
C MET A 51 -1.85 1.40 3.34
N PHE A 52 -1.65 2.28 4.32
CA PHE A 52 -0.34 2.83 4.68
C PHE A 52 0.21 2.18 5.96
N ALA A 53 1.54 2.15 6.09
CA ALA A 53 2.19 1.73 7.33
C ALA A 53 1.84 2.68 8.49
N GLU A 54 1.82 3.99 8.19
CA GLU A 54 1.39 5.05 9.10
C GLU A 54 0.71 6.15 8.29
N ILE A 55 -0.31 6.82 8.86
CA ILE A 55 -0.98 7.96 8.25
C ILE A 55 -1.38 8.97 9.33
N GLY A 56 -1.28 10.26 9.00
CA GLY A 56 -1.67 11.35 9.88
C GLY A 56 -3.18 11.44 10.08
N GLU A 57 -3.59 12.14 11.15
CA GLU A 57 -4.99 12.48 11.39
C GLU A 57 -5.50 13.45 10.31
N GLY A 58 -6.71 13.22 9.81
CA GLY A 58 -7.36 14.10 8.82
C GLY A 58 -6.82 14.02 7.39
N CYS A 59 -6.00 13.02 7.05
CA CYS A 59 -5.54 12.79 5.69
C CYS A 59 -6.69 12.41 4.73
N TYR A 60 -6.57 12.81 3.46
CA TYR A 60 -7.52 12.56 2.38
C TYR A 60 -6.78 12.38 1.05
N ILE A 61 -7.25 11.46 0.21
CA ILE A 61 -6.77 11.17 -1.15
C ILE A 61 -7.96 11.22 -2.11
#